data_AF-A0A8S3INE7-F1
#
_entry.id   AF-A0A8S3INE7-F1
#
_cell.length_a   1.000
_cell.length_b   1.000
_cell.length_c   1.000
_cell.angle_alpha   90.00
_cell.angle_beta   90.00
_cell.angle_gamma   90.00
#
_symmetry.space_group_name_H-M   'P 1'
#
loop_
_entity.id
_entity.type
_entity.pdbx_description
1 polymer ?
#
loop_
_entity_poly.entity_id
_entity_poly.type
_entity_poly.pdbx_seq_one_letter_code
_entity_poly.pdbx_strand_id
1 'polypeptide(L)'
;GTYLQQTVESVIANEAGKQLMTEAVYLFGVMLIILDLKYDGAARERMIVSYFRYSGKRNALDSNIDEVGKLLARNDGFSLQPYKRPIGYPENYFRRIGFREDVIGMIIGRLRSDDIYNQKKAYTELEHQTAAYATQADMLYVLLYFYPDVLHNKQAIMREIVDKHFADNWVINLYMGM
;
A
#
# COMPACT_ATOMS: atom_id res chain seq x y z
N GLY A 1 0.83 18.77 31.95
CA GLY A 1 1.26 18.38 30.61
C GLY A 1 0.04 18.31 29.72
N THR A 2 -0.02 19.14 28.69
CA THR A 2 -1.10 19.10 27.71
C THR A 2 -0.87 17.89 26.79
N TYR A 3 -1.69 16.85 26.96
CA TYR A 3 -1.77 15.78 25.98
C TYR A 3 -2.31 16.40 24.70
N LEU A 4 -1.45 16.59 23.69
CA LEU A 4 -1.88 16.89 22.33
C LEU A 4 -2.66 15.67 21.84
N GLN A 5 -3.97 15.73 21.97
CA GLN A 5 -4.89 14.76 21.40
C GLN A 5 -4.88 14.97 19.88
N GLN A 6 -3.86 14.45 19.20
CA GLN A 6 -3.82 14.42 17.75
C GLN A 6 -4.71 13.29 17.26
N THR A 7 -5.61 13.60 16.32
CA THR A 7 -6.44 12.61 15.64
C THR A 7 -5.84 12.32 14.28
N VAL A 8 -6.26 11.23 13.64
CA VAL A 8 -5.77 10.88 12.29
C VAL A 8 -6.10 12.01 11.30
N GLU A 9 -7.26 12.65 11.45
CA GLU A 9 -7.69 13.78 10.65
C GLU A 9 -6.76 14.99 10.82
N SER A 10 -6.32 15.28 12.04
CA SER A 10 -5.42 16.41 12.29
C SER A 10 -4.01 16.16 11.75
N VAL A 11 -3.55 14.91 11.77
CA VAL A 11 -2.29 14.49 11.13
C VAL A 11 -2.39 14.59 9.60
N ILE A 12 -3.50 14.12 9.01
CA ILE A 12 -3.72 14.20 7.56
C ILE A 12 -3.96 15.65 7.09
N ALA A 13 -4.43 16.55 7.95
CA ALA A 13 -4.53 17.97 7.64
C ALA A 13 -3.16 18.68 7.58
N ASN A 14 -2.12 18.09 8.16
CA ASN A 14 -0.75 18.62 8.10
C ASN A 14 -0.04 18.19 6.80
N GLU A 15 0.66 19.11 6.14
CA GLU A 15 1.42 18.83 4.91
C GLU A 15 2.45 17.69 5.07
N ALA A 16 3.23 17.68 6.15
CA ALA A 16 4.18 16.61 6.41
C ALA A 16 3.46 15.32 6.83
N GLY A 17 2.37 15.45 7.59
CA GLY A 17 1.60 14.32 8.09
C GLY A 17 0.92 13.52 6.97
N LYS A 18 0.26 14.20 6.01
CA LYS A 18 -0.34 13.52 4.85
C LYS A 18 0.69 12.82 3.98
N GLN A 19 1.86 13.43 3.78
CA GLN A 19 2.95 12.81 3.01
C GLN A 19 3.45 11.55 3.70
N LEU A 20 3.84 11.65 4.98
CA LEU A 20 4.36 10.51 5.75
C LEU A 20 3.35 9.37 5.89
N MET A 21 2.08 9.69 6.13
CA MET A 21 1.02 8.66 6.22
C MET A 21 0.83 7.95 4.89
N THR A 22 0.89 8.68 3.77
CA THR A 22 0.80 8.09 2.43
C THR A 22 1.99 7.19 2.15
N GLU A 23 3.20 7.67 2.38
CA GLU A 23 4.44 6.91 2.18
C GLU A 23 4.49 5.66 3.06
N ALA A 24 4.05 5.75 4.32
CA ALA A 24 4.05 4.61 5.23
C ALA A 24 3.13 3.48 4.73
N VAL A 25 1.90 3.80 4.33
CA VAL A 25 0.96 2.81 3.79
C VAL A 25 1.46 2.26 2.46
N TYR A 26 2.00 3.13 1.59
CA TYR A 26 2.57 2.74 0.32
C TYR A 26 3.72 1.74 0.48
N LEU A 27 4.74 2.09 1.27
CA LEU A 27 5.90 1.24 1.52
C LEU A 27 5.48 -0.10 2.12
N PHE A 28 4.47 -0.09 3.00
CA PHE A 28 3.92 -1.32 3.53
C PHE A 28 3.31 -2.21 2.42
N GLY A 29 2.50 -1.63 1.52
CA GLY A 29 1.94 -2.37 0.37
C GLY A 29 3.02 -2.87 -0.58
N VAL A 30 4.05 -2.08 -0.84
CA VAL A 30 5.24 -2.49 -1.61
C VAL A 30 5.94 -3.67 -0.96
N MET A 31 6.14 -3.64 0.37
CA MET A 31 6.73 -4.78 1.10
C MET A 31 5.93 -6.06 0.88
N LEU A 32 4.58 -6.00 0.92
CA LEU A 32 3.73 -7.16 0.64
C LEU A 32 3.92 -7.69 -0.77
N ILE A 33 3.91 -6.81 -1.78
CA ILE A 33 4.09 -7.19 -3.19
C ILE A 33 5.45 -7.85 -3.39
N ILE A 34 6.53 -7.23 -2.91
CA ILE A 34 7.89 -7.76 -3.04
C ILE A 34 8.00 -9.12 -2.36
N LEU A 35 7.42 -9.23 -1.17
CA LEU A 35 7.49 -10.44 -0.39
C LEU A 35 6.77 -11.60 -1.08
N ASP A 36 5.63 -11.37 -1.74
CA ASP A 36 4.92 -12.40 -2.52
C ASP A 36 5.61 -12.71 -3.87
N LEU A 37 6.26 -11.71 -4.48
CA LEU A 37 7.03 -11.89 -5.72
C LEU A 37 8.36 -12.62 -5.52
N LYS A 38 9.03 -12.41 -4.39
CA LYS A 38 10.37 -12.96 -4.14
C LYS A 38 10.33 -14.29 -3.38
N TYR A 39 9.34 -14.49 -2.51
CA TYR A 39 9.26 -15.66 -1.65
C TYR A 39 7.93 -16.37 -1.79
N ASP A 40 7.97 -17.58 -2.31
CA ASP A 40 6.80 -18.46 -2.37
C ASP A 40 6.18 -18.65 -0.97
N GLY A 41 4.86 -18.79 -0.91
CA GLY A 41 4.11 -18.93 0.34
C GLY A 41 4.65 -20.06 1.24
N ALA A 42 5.06 -21.19 0.65
CA ALA A 42 5.62 -22.29 1.44
C ALA A 42 7.01 -21.96 2.01
N ALA A 43 7.81 -21.13 1.33
CA ALA A 43 9.10 -20.68 1.85
C ALA A 43 8.92 -19.71 3.02
N ARG A 44 7.98 -18.75 2.89
CA ARG A 44 7.65 -17.78 3.95
C ARG A 44 7.20 -18.46 5.24
N GLU A 45 6.30 -19.44 5.13
CA GLU A 45 5.83 -20.23 6.27
C GLU A 45 6.97 -21.00 6.94
N ARG A 46 7.84 -21.66 6.15
CA ARG A 46 9.02 -22.36 6.69
C ARG A 46 9.99 -21.42 7.40
N MET A 47 10.18 -20.20 6.91
CA MET A 47 11.03 -19.20 7.54
C MET A 47 10.49 -18.81 8.92
N ILE A 48 9.18 -18.56 9.05
CA ILE A 48 8.54 -18.25 10.33
C ILE A 48 8.68 -19.42 11.31
N VAL A 49 8.38 -20.63 10.86
CA VAL A 49 8.47 -21.84 11.70
C VAL A 49 9.91 -22.06 12.17
N SER A 50 10.89 -21.83 11.30
CA SER A 50 12.31 -21.92 11.65
C SER A 50 12.69 -20.89 12.73
N TYR A 51 12.26 -19.63 12.56
CA TYR A 51 12.51 -18.57 13.54
C TYR A 51 11.83 -18.85 14.88
N PHE A 52 10.56 -19.28 14.87
CA PHE A 52 9.83 -19.65 16.09
C PHE A 52 10.52 -20.77 16.87
N ARG A 53 11.02 -21.79 16.16
CA ARG A 53 11.78 -22.91 16.76
C ARG A 53 13.12 -22.46 17.33
N TYR A 54 13.81 -21.54 16.66
CA TYR A 54 15.10 -21.02 17.09
C TYR A 54 14.99 -20.10 18.31
N SER A 55 14.09 -19.13 18.29
CA SER A 55 13.96 -18.10 19.33
C SER A 55 13.44 -18.64 20.67
N GLY A 56 12.87 -19.85 20.67
CA GLY A 56 12.30 -20.49 21.85
C GLY A 56 11.00 -19.83 22.32
N LYS A 57 10.18 -20.59 23.06
CA LYS A 57 8.82 -20.16 23.45
C LYS A 57 8.78 -18.85 24.28
N ARG A 58 9.85 -18.49 25.00
CA ARG A 58 9.90 -17.26 25.82
C ARG A 58 10.00 -15.99 24.98
N ASN A 59 10.89 -15.94 24.00
CA ASN A 59 11.03 -14.77 23.12
C ASN A 59 9.89 -14.68 22.09
N ALA A 60 9.22 -15.80 21.80
CA ALA A 60 8.08 -15.83 20.90
C ALA A 60 6.83 -15.15 21.49
N LEU A 61 6.61 -15.27 22.81
CA LEU A 61 5.46 -14.67 23.51
C LEU A 61 5.55 -13.13 23.58
N ASP A 62 6.75 -12.58 23.63
CA ASP A 62 7.00 -11.13 23.61
C ASP A 62 7.12 -10.57 22.18
N SER A 63 6.92 -11.41 21.15
CA SER A 63 7.07 -11.02 19.74
C SER A 63 5.73 -11.05 19.00
N ASN A 64 5.57 -10.18 17.99
CA ASN A 64 4.39 -10.11 17.12
C ASN A 64 4.30 -11.27 16.11
N ILE A 65 4.75 -12.46 16.49
CA ILE A 65 4.92 -13.60 15.59
C ILE A 65 3.61 -14.13 15.03
N ASP A 66 2.51 -14.02 15.79
CA ASP A 66 1.18 -14.40 15.34
C ASP A 66 0.64 -13.45 14.26
N GLU A 67 0.89 -12.15 14.42
CA GLU A 67 0.52 -11.14 13.42
C GLU A 67 1.35 -11.35 12.15
N VAL A 68 2.67 -11.46 12.27
CA VAL A 68 3.57 -11.76 11.16
C VAL A 68 3.20 -13.09 10.49
N GLY A 69 2.81 -14.10 11.27
CA GLY A 69 2.30 -15.38 10.80
C GLY A 69 1.05 -15.22 9.92
N LYS A 70 0.08 -14.42 10.34
CA LYS A 70 -1.13 -14.11 9.54
C LYS A 70 -0.78 -13.42 8.22
N LEU A 71 0.22 -12.55 8.22
CA LEU A 71 0.67 -11.84 7.00
C LEU A 71 1.32 -12.77 6.00
N LEU A 72 2.20 -13.63 6.48
CA LEU A 72 3.08 -14.47 5.67
C LEU A 72 2.52 -15.87 5.38
N ALA A 73 1.35 -16.21 5.94
CA ALA A 73 0.72 -17.51 5.75
C ALA A 73 0.44 -17.81 4.27
N ARG A 74 0.65 -19.09 3.90
CA ARG A 74 0.64 -19.67 2.54
C ARG A 74 -0.64 -19.49 1.71
N ASN A 75 -1.72 -18.99 2.30
CA ASN A 75 -3.08 -19.37 1.91
C ASN A 75 -3.66 -18.71 0.64
N ASP A 76 -2.92 -17.85 -0.06
CA ASP A 76 -3.48 -17.16 -1.24
C ASP A 76 -3.51 -18.10 -2.45
N GLY A 77 -2.57 -19.04 -2.56
CA GLY A 77 -2.44 -19.88 -3.75
C GLY A 77 -1.87 -19.14 -4.95
N PHE A 78 -1.35 -17.92 -4.74
CA PHE A 78 -0.49 -17.24 -5.69
C PHE A 78 0.81 -18.03 -5.81
N SER A 79 1.19 -18.35 -7.04
CA SER A 79 2.47 -18.97 -7.34
C SER A 79 2.98 -18.40 -8.64
N LEU A 80 4.29 -18.13 -8.71
CA LEU A 80 4.94 -17.71 -9.95
C LEU A 80 5.29 -18.90 -10.85
N GLN A 81 5.47 -20.09 -10.26
CA GLN A 81 5.89 -21.30 -10.97
C GLN A 81 5.18 -22.55 -10.42
N PRO A 82 4.12 -23.04 -11.08
CA PRO A 82 3.47 -22.46 -12.27
C PRO A 82 2.76 -21.14 -11.96
N TYR A 83 2.67 -20.22 -12.95
CA TYR A 83 1.94 -18.96 -12.76
C TYR A 83 0.47 -19.27 -12.47
N LYS A 84 0.04 -19.00 -11.25
CA LYS A 84 -1.33 -19.21 -10.80
C LYS A 84 -1.76 -17.98 -10.01
N ARG A 85 -2.72 -17.23 -10.56
CA ARG A 85 -3.35 -16.09 -9.89
C ARG A 85 -4.67 -16.52 -9.24
N PRO A 86 -4.83 -16.40 -7.92
CA PRO A 86 -6.07 -16.67 -7.21
C PRO A 86 -7.16 -15.66 -7.55
N ILE A 87 -8.42 -16.06 -7.34
CA ILE A 87 -9.57 -15.16 -7.50
C ILE A 87 -9.53 -14.10 -6.40
N GLY A 88 -9.66 -12.83 -6.78
CA GLY A 88 -9.59 -11.68 -5.87
C GLY A 88 -8.18 -11.39 -5.33
N TYR A 89 -7.14 -11.84 -6.03
CA TYR A 89 -5.77 -11.36 -5.82
C TYR A 89 -5.54 -10.09 -6.66
N PRO A 90 -4.90 -9.03 -6.12
CA PRO A 90 -4.22 -8.95 -4.82
C PRO A 90 -5.08 -8.44 -3.66
N GLU A 91 -6.36 -8.10 -3.86
CA GLU A 91 -7.20 -7.44 -2.86
C GLU A 91 -7.36 -8.29 -1.58
N ASN A 92 -7.58 -9.60 -1.74
CA ASN A 92 -7.70 -10.56 -0.64
C ASN A 92 -6.40 -10.70 0.15
N TYR A 93 -5.25 -10.60 -0.53
CA TYR A 93 -3.94 -10.65 0.10
C TYR A 93 -3.70 -9.39 0.95
N PHE A 94 -4.02 -8.22 0.41
CA PHE A 94 -3.89 -6.93 1.09
C PHE A 94 -4.86 -6.77 2.27
N ARG A 95 -6.05 -7.39 2.21
CA ARG A 95 -7.05 -7.33 3.30
C ARG A 95 -6.53 -7.88 4.64
N ARG A 96 -5.50 -8.73 4.62
CA ARG A 96 -4.93 -9.37 5.83
C ARG A 96 -4.36 -8.39 6.85
N ILE A 97 -3.99 -7.18 6.42
CA ILE A 97 -3.40 -6.17 7.31
C ILE A 97 -4.46 -5.55 8.23
N GLY A 98 -5.71 -5.48 7.75
CA GLY A 98 -6.79 -4.87 8.51
C GLY A 98 -6.63 -3.36 8.70
N PHE A 99 -6.05 -2.64 7.73
CA PHE A 99 -6.11 -1.17 7.77
C PHE A 99 -7.56 -0.71 7.81
N ARG A 100 -7.84 0.32 8.61
CA ARG A 100 -9.18 0.89 8.65
C ARG A 100 -9.46 1.62 7.33
N GLU A 101 -10.55 1.23 6.66
CA GLU A 101 -10.93 1.77 5.36
C GLU A 101 -11.17 3.28 5.37
N ASP A 102 -11.60 3.84 6.50
CA ASP A 102 -11.81 5.27 6.66
C ASP A 102 -10.49 6.06 6.55
N VAL A 103 -9.41 5.55 7.16
CA VAL A 103 -8.07 6.15 7.08
C VAL A 103 -7.52 6.06 5.66
N ILE A 104 -7.62 4.90 5.02
CA ILE A 104 -7.17 4.72 3.63
C ILE A 104 -7.99 5.62 2.69
N GLY A 105 -9.30 5.71 2.89
CA GLY A 105 -10.19 6.60 2.14
C GLY A 105 -9.81 8.07 2.28
N MET A 106 -9.44 8.52 3.49
CA MET A 106 -8.93 9.88 3.71
C MET A 106 -7.63 10.13 2.94
N ILE A 107 -6.69 9.19 2.97
CA ILE A 107 -5.40 9.29 2.28
C ILE A 107 -5.61 9.34 0.75
N ILE A 108 -6.42 8.43 0.21
CA ILE A 108 -6.80 8.42 -1.22
C ILE A 108 -7.46 9.75 -1.62
N GLY A 109 -8.35 10.28 -0.77
CA GLY A 109 -8.98 11.58 -0.99
C GLY A 109 -7.96 12.72 -1.08
N ARG A 110 -6.90 12.68 -0.28
CA ARG A 110 -5.81 13.67 -0.35
C ARG A 110 -4.98 13.53 -1.61
N LEU A 111 -4.61 12.31 -2.02
CA LEU A 111 -3.91 12.07 -3.29
C LEU A 111 -4.73 12.51 -4.52
N ARG A 112 -6.06 12.44 -4.41
CA ARG A 112 -6.97 12.88 -5.47
C ARG A 112 -7.05 14.40 -5.56
N SER A 113 -7.18 15.10 -4.43
CA SER A 113 -7.38 16.56 -4.43
C SER A 113 -6.08 17.36 -4.44
N ASP A 114 -5.06 16.91 -3.72
CA ASP A 114 -3.86 17.69 -3.44
C ASP A 114 -2.69 17.30 -4.35
N ASP A 115 -1.60 18.07 -4.29
CA ASP A 115 -0.28 17.70 -4.79
C ASP A 115 0.65 17.57 -3.57
N ILE A 116 0.77 16.36 -3.01
CA ILE A 116 1.44 16.16 -1.72
C ILE A 116 2.96 16.42 -1.76
N TYR A 117 3.57 16.43 -2.96
CA TYR A 117 4.99 16.73 -3.15
C TYR A 117 5.26 18.13 -3.71
N ASN A 118 4.21 18.92 -3.96
CA ASN A 118 4.31 20.26 -4.55
C ASN A 118 5.10 20.30 -5.88
N GLN A 119 5.10 19.21 -6.65
CA GLN A 119 5.87 19.07 -7.90
C GLN A 119 5.29 19.91 -9.04
N LYS A 120 4.01 20.29 -8.99
CA LYS A 120 3.41 21.20 -9.98
C LYS A 120 4.12 22.54 -10.13
N LYS A 121 4.82 23.00 -9.09
CA LYS A 121 5.61 24.24 -9.17
C LYS A 121 6.83 24.10 -10.08
N ALA A 122 7.37 22.88 -10.20
CA ALA A 122 8.52 22.58 -11.06
C ALA A 122 8.11 22.25 -12.50
N TYR A 123 6.91 21.70 -12.71
CA TYR A 123 6.38 21.35 -14.03
C TYR A 123 5.28 22.35 -14.44
N THR A 124 5.68 23.44 -15.08
CA THR A 124 4.78 24.51 -15.51
C THR A 124 4.00 24.19 -16.78
N GLU A 125 4.51 23.29 -17.61
CA GLU A 125 3.86 22.88 -18.86
C GLU A 125 2.81 21.81 -18.62
N LEU A 126 1.67 21.95 -19.31
CA LEU A 126 0.53 21.02 -19.21
C LEU A 126 0.91 19.59 -19.63
N GLU A 127 1.86 19.43 -20.55
CA GLU A 127 2.31 18.13 -21.06
C GLU A 127 3.15 17.34 -20.05
N HIS A 128 3.62 17.98 -18.97
CA HIS A 128 4.42 17.31 -17.93
C HIS A 128 3.66 17.10 -16.62
N GLN A 129 2.34 17.34 -16.61
CA GLN A 129 1.54 17.23 -15.39
C GLN A 129 1.49 15.81 -14.84
N THR A 130 1.44 14.82 -15.72
CA THR A 130 1.46 13.39 -15.39
C THR A 130 2.81 12.95 -14.84
N ALA A 131 3.91 13.47 -15.39
CA ALA A 131 5.25 13.27 -14.84
C ALA A 131 5.40 13.88 -13.44
N ALA A 132 4.80 15.06 -13.19
CA ALA A 132 4.78 15.68 -11.87
C ALA A 132 4.04 14.84 -10.83
N TYR A 133 3.03 14.07 -11.26
CA TYR A 133 2.21 13.22 -10.42
C TYR A 133 2.67 11.76 -10.34
N ALA A 134 3.70 11.36 -11.10
CA ALA A 134 4.14 9.96 -11.20
C ALA A 134 4.30 9.27 -9.83
N THR A 135 5.03 9.91 -8.90
CA THR A 135 5.23 9.36 -7.55
C THR A 135 3.91 9.17 -6.78
N GLN A 136 2.96 10.09 -6.95
CA GLN A 136 1.64 10.01 -6.30
C GLN A 136 0.77 8.94 -6.97
N ALA A 137 0.90 8.76 -8.28
CA ALA A 137 0.23 7.72 -9.05
C ALA A 137 0.69 6.32 -8.59
N ASP A 138 2.00 6.13 -8.41
CA ASP A 138 2.58 4.87 -7.89
C ASP A 138 2.00 4.53 -6.51
N MET A 139 1.94 5.53 -5.62
CA MET A 139 1.37 5.39 -4.28
C MET A 139 -0.11 5.03 -4.35
N LEU A 140 -0.87 5.79 -5.14
CA LEU A 140 -2.30 5.62 -5.29
C LEU A 140 -2.65 4.23 -5.81
N TYR A 141 -1.89 3.72 -6.78
CA TYR A 141 -2.08 2.38 -7.33
C TYR A 141 -2.01 1.29 -6.26
N VAL A 142 -0.99 1.32 -5.40
CA VAL A 142 -0.84 0.35 -4.31
C VAL A 142 -1.93 0.54 -3.25
N LEU A 143 -2.28 1.80 -2.93
CA LEU A 143 -3.29 2.12 -1.92
C LEU A 143 -4.70 1.63 -2.32
N LEU A 144 -5.02 1.58 -3.62
CA LEU A 144 -6.30 1.06 -4.12
C LEU A 144 -6.51 -0.42 -3.75
N TYR A 145 -5.45 -1.21 -3.60
CA TYR A 145 -5.56 -2.60 -3.15
C TYR A 145 -5.96 -2.74 -1.68
N PHE A 146 -5.65 -1.74 -0.85
CA PHE A 146 -6.14 -1.68 0.53
C PHE A 146 -7.59 -1.23 0.64
N TYR A 147 -8.14 -0.60 -0.41
CA TYR A 147 -9.55 -0.17 -0.44
C TYR A 147 -10.27 -0.52 -1.75
N PRO A 148 -10.51 -1.82 -2.01
CA PRO A 148 -11.00 -2.32 -3.30
C PRO A 148 -12.44 -1.88 -3.65
N ASP A 149 -13.21 -1.41 -2.67
CA ASP A 149 -14.53 -0.82 -2.90
C ASP A 149 -14.45 0.42 -3.82
N VAL A 150 -13.39 1.23 -3.68
CA VAL A 150 -13.13 2.35 -4.60
C VAL A 150 -12.92 1.83 -6.02
N LEU A 151 -12.14 0.76 -6.17
CA LEU A 151 -11.78 0.17 -7.46
C LEU A 151 -12.98 -0.42 -8.20
N HIS A 152 -13.87 -1.13 -7.51
CA HIS A 152 -14.96 -1.87 -8.17
C HIS A 152 -16.30 -1.13 -8.19
N ASN A 153 -16.61 -0.35 -7.15
CA ASN A 153 -17.95 0.21 -6.97
C ASN A 153 -18.01 1.73 -7.19
N LYS A 154 -16.89 2.46 -7.04
CA LYS A 154 -16.87 3.93 -7.11
C LYS A 154 -16.34 4.46 -8.45
N GLN A 155 -17.07 4.21 -9.53
CA GLN A 155 -16.68 4.58 -10.90
C GLN A 155 -16.33 6.07 -11.07
N ALA A 156 -17.11 6.98 -10.49
CA ALA A 156 -16.84 8.43 -10.60
C ALA A 156 -15.49 8.81 -9.97
N ILE A 157 -15.15 8.21 -8.82
CA ILE A 157 -13.87 8.44 -8.14
C ILE A 157 -12.73 7.85 -8.95
N MET A 158 -12.89 6.63 -9.46
CA MET A 158 -11.87 5.99 -10.29
C MET A 158 -11.62 6.74 -11.59
N ARG A 159 -12.66 7.32 -12.20
CA ARG A 159 -12.52 8.17 -13.38
C ARG A 159 -11.66 9.40 -13.09
N GLU A 160 -11.95 10.11 -12.00
CA GLU A 160 -11.15 11.27 -11.57
C GLU A 160 -9.69 10.90 -11.31
N ILE A 161 -9.45 9.73 -10.71
CA ILE A 161 -8.09 9.20 -10.47
C ILE A 161 -7.36 8.94 -11.78
N VAL A 162 -8.00 8.25 -12.73
CA VAL A 162 -7.41 7.92 -14.03
C VAL A 162 -7.14 9.18 -14.83
N ASP A 163 -8.10 10.10 -14.89
CA ASP A 163 -7.97 11.35 -15.64
C ASP A 163 -6.86 12.25 -15.08
N LYS A 164 -6.61 12.24 -13.76
CA LYS A 164 -5.55 13.05 -13.12
C LYS A 164 -4.16 12.41 -13.21
N HIS A 165 -4.05 11.11 -12.96
CA HIS A 165 -2.77 10.43 -12.70
C HIS A 165 -2.31 9.52 -13.84
N PHE A 166 -3.22 9.07 -14.71
CA PHE A 166 -2.95 8.04 -15.73
C PHE A 166 -3.49 8.43 -17.12
N ALA A 167 -3.52 9.74 -17.44
CA ALA A 167 -4.05 10.25 -18.69
C ALA A 167 -3.23 9.81 -19.92
N ASP A 168 -1.90 9.76 -19.78
CA ASP A 168 -0.94 9.49 -20.86
C ASP A 168 -0.06 8.26 -20.56
N ASN A 169 0.34 8.05 -19.31
CA ASN A 169 1.23 6.99 -18.89
C ASN A 169 0.55 6.04 -17.89
N TRP A 170 0.59 4.76 -18.22
CA TRP A 170 0.08 3.66 -17.38
C TRP A 170 1.21 2.83 -16.76
N VAL A 171 2.46 3.20 -17.02
CA VAL A 171 3.64 2.56 -16.43
C VAL A 171 3.93 3.24 -15.10
N ILE A 172 3.87 2.44 -14.05
CA ILE A 172 4.17 2.83 -12.67
C ILE A 172 5.51 2.24 -12.23
N ASN A 173 6.21 2.93 -11.33
CA ASN A 173 7.41 2.43 -10.68
C ASN A 173 7.07 2.04 -9.25
N LEU A 174 6.91 0.74 -9.01
CA LEU A 174 6.50 0.20 -7.72
C LEU A 174 7.57 0.42 -6.64
N TYR A 175 8.85 0.24 -6.96
CA TYR A 175 9.95 0.55 -6.05
C TYR A 175 11.30 0.40 -6.74
N MET A 176 12.11 1.47 -6.76
CA MET A 176 13.50 1.45 -7.25
C MET A 176 13.67 0.79 -8.64
N GLY A 177 12.69 0.96 -9.54
CA GLY A 177 12.73 0.45 -10.91
C GLY A 177 12.07 -0.92 -11.11
N MET A 178 11.30 -1.41 -10.14
CA MET A 178 10.35 -2.53 -10.31
C MET A 178 8.98 -2.06 -10.79
#